data_AF-A0A194S673-F1
#
_entry.id   AF-A0A194S673-F1
#
_cell.length_a   1.000
_cell.length_b   1.000
_cell.length_c   1.000
_cell.angle_alpha   90.00
_cell.angle_beta   90.00
_cell.angle_gamma   90.00
#
_symmetry.space_group_name_H-M   'P 1'
#
loop_
_entity.id
_entity.type
_entity.pdbx_description
1 polymer ?
#
loop_
_entity_poly.entity_id
_entity_poly.type
_entity_poly.pdbx_seq_one_letter_code
_entity_poly.pdbx_strand_id
1 'polypeptide(L)'
;MPRPLPGHMALKDFNARKAVASNELLRRAYLYLMRNETLDPKIRSAAMLKLNAFPRNTRPAAVKNRCVETGRGGGVLSEFGLCRHRFKLAAEQGNIPGVSRASW
;
A
#
# COMPACT_ATOMS: atom_id res chain seq x y z
N MET A 1 26.33 6.60 -3.53
CA MET A 1 26.28 5.31 -2.81
C MET A 1 25.12 4.51 -3.37
N PRO A 2 25.29 3.24 -3.77
CA PRO A 2 24.16 2.42 -4.21
C PRO A 2 23.16 2.30 -3.06
N ARG A 3 21.86 2.51 -3.33
CA ARG A 3 20.82 2.33 -2.32
C ARG A 3 20.87 0.88 -1.83
N PRO A 4 20.80 0.61 -0.52
CA PRO A 4 20.70 -0.76 -0.05
C PRO A 4 19.50 -1.44 -0.71
N LEU A 5 19.69 -2.70 -1.13
CA LEU A 5 18.62 -3.48 -1.74
C LEU A 5 17.40 -3.49 -0.82
N PRO A 6 16.18 -3.31 -1.37
CA PRO A 6 14.97 -3.36 -0.56
C PRO A 6 14.90 -4.72 0.14
N GLY A 7 14.73 -4.70 1.46
CA GLY A 7 14.59 -5.95 2.22
C GLY A 7 13.44 -6.81 1.66
N HIS A 8 13.49 -8.13 1.86
CA HIS A 8 12.49 -9.07 1.33
C HIS A 8 11.03 -8.65 1.57
N MET A 9 10.74 -8.05 2.73
CA MET A 9 9.40 -7.56 3.05
C MET A 9 8.96 -6.33 2.23
N ALA A 10 9.90 -5.49 1.80
CA ALA A 10 9.64 -4.41 0.86
C ALA A 10 9.41 -4.93 -0.56
N LEU A 11 10.12 -5.99 -0.98
CA LEU A 11 9.84 -6.67 -2.25
C LEU A 11 8.45 -7.32 -2.27
N LYS A 12 8.05 -7.97 -1.18
CA LYS A 12 6.69 -8.49 -1.01
C LYS A 12 5.63 -7.39 -1.12
N ASP A 13 5.85 -6.25 -0.47
CA ASP A 13 4.94 -5.11 -0.54
C ASP A 13 4.87 -4.52 -1.96
N PHE A 14 6.00 -4.38 -2.64
CA PHE A 14 6.06 -3.94 -4.03
C PHE A 14 5.26 -4.84 -4.97
N ASN A 15 5.41 -6.16 -4.84
CA ASN A 15 4.64 -7.12 -5.63
C ASN A 15 3.14 -7.05 -5.31
N ALA A 16 2.78 -6.85 -4.03
CA ALA A 16 1.38 -6.65 -3.64
C ALA A 16 0.81 -5.36 -4.25
N ARG A 17 1.54 -4.24 -4.22
CA ARG A 17 1.11 -2.97 -4.85
C ARG A 17 0.88 -3.14 -6.35
N LYS A 18 1.80 -3.80 -7.06
CA LYS A 18 1.65 -4.11 -8.49
C LYS A 18 0.41 -4.97 -8.76
N ALA A 19 0.22 -6.04 -7.98
CA ALA A 19 -0.90 -6.95 -8.14
C ALA A 19 -2.25 -6.28 -7.80
N VAL A 20 -2.28 -5.38 -6.82
CA VAL A 20 -3.47 -4.56 -6.52
C VAL A 20 -3.76 -3.63 -7.68
N ALA A 21 -2.76 -2.89 -8.17
CA ALA A 21 -2.94 -1.94 -9.27
C ALA A 21 -3.47 -2.60 -10.55
N SER A 22 -2.95 -3.77 -10.93
CA SER A 22 -3.40 -4.48 -12.13
C SER A 22 -4.84 -5.00 -12.02
N ASN A 23 -5.32 -5.35 -10.82
CA ASN A 23 -6.61 -5.99 -10.60
C ASN A 23 -7.67 -5.05 -9.99
N GLU A 24 -7.34 -3.78 -9.78
CA GLU A 24 -8.18 -2.82 -9.08
C GLU A 24 -9.53 -2.62 -9.79
N LEU A 25 -9.50 -2.44 -11.11
CA LEU A 25 -10.68 -2.20 -11.93
C LEU A 25 -11.67 -3.37 -11.84
N LEU A 26 -11.18 -4.58 -12.10
CA LEU A 26 -11.99 -5.80 -12.05
C LEU A 26 -12.57 -6.04 -10.66
N ARG A 27 -11.75 -5.86 -9.62
CA ARG A 27 -12.20 -5.99 -8.23
C ARG A 27 -13.31 -4.99 -7.90
N ARG A 28 -13.18 -3.73 -8.32
CA ARG A 28 -14.21 -2.70 -8.07
C ARG A 28 -15.49 -2.99 -8.83
N ALA A 29 -15.41 -3.46 -10.07
CA ALA A 29 -16.56 -3.90 -10.85
C ALA A 29 -17.32 -5.03 -10.12
N TYR A 30 -16.62 -6.07 -9.66
CA TYR A 30 -17.29 -7.15 -8.92
C TYR A 30 -17.85 -6.70 -7.56
N LEU A 31 -17.18 -5.78 -6.86
CA LEU A 31 -17.70 -5.20 -5.61
C LEU A 31 -18.99 -4.41 -5.84
N TYR A 32 -19.07 -3.67 -6.95
CA TYR A 32 -20.28 -2.97 -7.36
C TYR A 32 -21.42 -3.96 -7.65
N LEU A 33 -21.17 -4.98 -8.48
CA LEU A 33 -22.17 -6.00 -8.82
C LEU A 33 -22.68 -6.74 -7.57
N MET A 34 -21.78 -7.11 -6.66
CA MET A 34 -22.14 -7.80 -5.42
C MET A 34 -23.06 -6.94 -4.52
N ARG A 35 -22.78 -5.63 -4.41
CA ARG A 35 -23.48 -4.72 -3.51
C ARG A 35 -24.79 -4.16 -4.08
N ASN A 36 -24.98 -4.24 -5.39
CA ASN A 36 -26.17 -3.69 -6.02
C ASN A 36 -27.38 -4.61 -5.80
N GLU A 37 -28.36 -4.15 -5.04
CA GLU A 37 -29.57 -4.92 -4.70
C GLU A 37 -30.58 -5.03 -5.86
N THR A 38 -30.49 -4.17 -6.88
CA THR A 38 -31.41 -4.21 -8.03
C THR A 38 -31.09 -5.33 -9.01
N LEU A 39 -29.90 -5.93 -8.93
CA LEU A 39 -29.46 -6.99 -9.82
C LEU A 39 -29.97 -8.35 -9.37
N ASP A 40 -30.12 -9.25 -10.34
CA ASP A 40 -30.51 -10.63 -10.11
C ASP A 40 -29.60 -11.32 -9.07
N PRO A 41 -30.15 -12.00 -8.04
CA PRO A 41 -29.36 -12.69 -7.02
C PRO A 41 -28.28 -13.64 -7.55
N LYS A 42 -28.49 -14.26 -8.72
CA LYS A 42 -27.50 -15.15 -9.34
C LYS A 42 -26.25 -14.41 -9.82
N ILE A 43 -26.42 -13.20 -10.35
CA ILE A 43 -25.29 -12.35 -10.77
C ILE A 43 -24.50 -11.90 -9.55
N ARG A 44 -25.19 -11.52 -8.46
CA ARG A 44 -24.56 -11.10 -7.21
C ARG A 44 -23.74 -12.23 -6.58
N SER A 45 -24.29 -13.44 -6.53
CA SER A 45 -23.59 -14.62 -6.00
C SER A 45 -22.39 -15.01 -6.87
N ALA A 46 -22.51 -14.93 -8.19
CA ALA A 46 -21.39 -15.16 -9.11
C ALA A 46 -20.27 -14.13 -8.91
N ALA A 47 -20.60 -12.84 -8.75
CA ALA A 47 -19.63 -11.79 -8.47
C ALA A 47 -18.92 -12.00 -7.12
N MET A 48 -19.65 -12.44 -6.09
CA MET A 48 -19.09 -12.79 -4.79
C MET A 48 -18.09 -13.96 -4.88
N LEU A 49 -18.43 -15.02 -5.63
CA LEU A 49 -17.52 -16.15 -5.87
C LEU A 49 -16.23 -15.69 -6.59
N LYS A 50 -16.37 -14.85 -7.62
CA LYS A 50 -15.22 -14.27 -8.33
C LYS A 50 -14.34 -13.43 -7.41
N LEU A 51 -14.93 -12.60 -6.54
CA LEU A 51 -14.19 -11.82 -5.53
C LEU A 51 -13.41 -12.70 -4.56
N ASN A 52 -14.01 -13.80 -4.11
CA ASN A 52 -13.38 -14.72 -3.18
C ASN A 52 -12.22 -15.49 -3.81
N ALA A 53 -12.29 -15.78 -5.12
CA ALA A 53 -11.25 -16.47 -5.88
C ALA A 53 -9.96 -15.63 -6.09
N PHE A 54 -10.01 -14.30 -5.91
CA PHE A 54 -8.80 -13.48 -6.06
C PHE A 54 -7.72 -13.84 -5.04
N PRO A 55 -6.43 -13.88 -5.47
CA PRO A 55 -5.34 -14.18 -4.57
C PRO A 55 -5.17 -13.10 -3.49
N ARG A 56 -4.59 -13.47 -2.34
CA ARG A 56 -4.52 -12.58 -1.17
C ARG A 56 -3.75 -11.28 -1.43
N ASN A 57 -2.72 -11.32 -2.29
CA ASN A 57 -1.85 -10.18 -2.61
C ASN A 57 -2.50 -9.11 -3.50
N THR A 58 -3.65 -9.38 -4.13
CA THR A 58 -4.40 -8.39 -4.93
C THR A 58 -5.40 -7.60 -4.09
N ARG A 59 -5.51 -7.91 -2.80
CA ARG A 59 -6.38 -7.19 -1.87
C ARG A 59 -5.67 -5.91 -1.43
N PRO A 60 -6.33 -4.73 -1.46
CA PRO A 60 -5.74 -3.48 -0.98
C PRO A 60 -5.22 -3.56 0.47
N ALA A 61 -5.89 -4.34 1.32
CA ALA A 61 -5.49 -4.59 2.71
C ALA A 61 -4.13 -5.31 2.86
N ALA A 62 -3.58 -5.91 1.79
CA ALA A 62 -2.27 -6.55 1.82
C ALA A 62 -1.10 -5.54 1.74
N VAL A 63 -1.36 -4.31 1.27
CA VAL A 63 -0.36 -3.26 1.11
C VAL A 63 -0.08 -2.61 2.45
N LYS A 64 1.20 -2.36 2.76
CA LYS A 64 1.63 -1.68 3.98
C LYS A 64 2.64 -0.58 3.66
N ASN A 65 2.51 0.57 4.31
CA ASN A 65 3.52 1.62 4.19
C ASN A 65 4.83 1.16 4.83
N ARG A 66 5.91 1.24 4.06
CA ARG A 66 7.27 0.89 4.46
C ARG A 66 8.18 2.07 4.19
N CYS A 67 9.20 2.21 5.03
CA CYS A 67 10.26 3.17 4.79
C CYS A 67 10.99 2.85 3.49
N VAL A 68 11.12 3.84 2.61
CA VAL A 68 11.76 3.68 1.29
C VAL A 68 13.23 3.29 1.41
N GLU A 69 13.95 3.81 2.41
CA GLU A 69 15.38 3.55 2.59
C GLU A 69 15.68 2.23 3.32
N THR A 70 14.86 1.87 4.30
CA THR A 70 15.17 0.76 5.24
C THR A 70 14.23 -0.42 5.11
N GLY A 71 13.07 -0.28 4.46
CA GLY A 71 12.03 -1.31 4.39
C GLY A 71 11.27 -1.57 5.70
N ARG A 72 11.58 -0.84 6.77
CA ARG A 72 10.89 -0.93 8.07
C ARG A 72 9.42 -0.55 7.91
N GLY A 73 8.52 -1.40 8.39
CA GLY A 73 7.06 -1.19 8.29
C GLY A 73 6.40 -0.47 9.48
N GLY A 74 7.18 -0.01 10.46
CA GLY A 74 6.65 0.61 11.68
C GLY A 74 7.16 2.03 11.88
N GLY A 75 6.26 2.95 12.24
CA GLY A 75 6.55 4.37 12.43
C GLY A 75 6.94 5.05 11.12
N VAL A 76 6.21 4.76 10.04
CA VAL A 76 6.41 5.38 8.72
C VAL A 76 5.52 6.61 8.63
N LEU A 77 6.12 7.77 8.36
CA LEU A 77 5.39 9.00 8.07
C LEU A 77 4.96 8.97 6.61
N SER A 78 3.66 9.02 6.33
CA SER A 78 3.11 8.83 4.98
C SER A 78 3.53 9.91 4.00
N GLU A 79 3.62 11.16 4.45
CA GLU A 79 4.00 12.32 3.62
C GLU A 79 5.43 12.19 3.09
N PHE A 80 6.35 11.68 3.92
CA PHE A 80 7.78 11.58 3.58
C PHE A 80 8.18 10.17 3.10
N GLY A 81 7.37 9.15 3.36
CA GLY A 81 7.71 7.75 3.05
C GLY A 81 8.90 7.21 3.85
N LEU A 82 9.28 7.87 4.96
CA LEU A 82 10.42 7.52 5.80
C LEU A 82 9.98 7.00 7.16
N CYS A 83 10.78 6.13 7.77
CA CYS A 83 10.59 5.77 9.17
C CYS A 83 11.07 6.90 10.08
N ARG A 84 10.52 6.99 11.30
CA ARG A 84 10.83 8.04 12.29
C ARG A 84 12.32 8.37 12.46
N HIS A 85 13.19 7.35 12.44
CA HIS A 85 14.62 7.54 12.60
C HIS A 85 15.29 8.14 11.35
N ARG A 86 14.93 7.62 10.16
CA ARG A 86 15.45 8.16 8.90
C ARG A 86 14.90 9.56 8.63
N PHE A 87 13.64 9.81 8.98
CA PHE A 87 13.05 11.14 8.93
C PHE A 87 13.85 12.13 9.80
N LYS A 88 14.14 11.79 11.07
CA LYS A 88 14.95 12.63 11.95
C LYS A 88 16.32 12.95 11.34
N LEU A 89 17.04 11.93 10.86
CA LEU A 89 18.36 12.14 10.25
C LEU A 89 18.29 13.01 8.99
N ALA A 90 17.29 12.79 8.13
CA ALA A 90 17.11 13.58 6.92
C ALA A 90 16.69 15.04 7.22
N ALA A 91 15.90 15.26 8.28
CA ALA A 91 15.56 16.60 8.75
C ALA A 91 16.76 17.34 9.35
N GLU A 92 17.59 16.66 10.14
CA GLU A 92 18.83 17.23 10.70
C GLU A 92 19.85 17.59 9.61
N GLN A 93 19.87 16.83 8.51
CA GLN A 93 20.70 17.11 7.33
C GLN A 93 20.14 18.22 6.42
N GLY A 94 18.90 18.68 6.65
CA GLY A 94 18.23 19.64 5.77
C GLY A 94 17.78 19.06 4.43
N ASN A 95 17.71 17.72 4.29
CA ASN A 95 17.27 17.06 3.06
C ASN A 95 15.75 17.12 2.84
N ILE A 96 14.98 17.46 3.88
CA ILE A 96 13.52 17.54 3.81
C ILE A 96 13.10 19.01 3.73
N PRO A 97 12.53 19.47 2.61
CA PRO A 97 12.13 20.86 2.45
C PRO A 97 10.99 21.18 3.43
N GLY A 98 11.08 22.35 4.08
CA GLY A 98 10.03 22.84 4.98
C GLY A 98 10.00 22.21 6.38
N VAL A 99 10.93 21.30 6.71
CA VAL A 99 11.04 20.74 8.06
C VAL A 99 12.15 21.45 8.83
N SER A 100 11.78 22.12 9.92
CA SER A 100 12.70 22.71 10.88
C SER A 100 12.50 22.10 12.26
N ARG A 101 13.48 22.29 13.16
CA ARG A 101 13.29 21.97 14.57
C ARG A 101 12.22 22.87 15.15
N ALA A 102 11.24 22.23 15.79
CA ALA A 102 10.27 22.88 16.65
C ALA A 102 10.97 23.61 17.80
N SER A 103 10.63 24.88 18.01
CA SER A 103 10.96 25.65 19.20
C SER A 103 9.71 26.37 19.67
N TRP A 104 9.07 25.82 20.70
CA TRP A 104 7.96 26.40 21.42
C TRP A 104 8.18 26.17 22.91
#